data_AF-A0A9P1GVL2-F1
#
_entry.id   AF-A0A9P1GVL2-F1
#
_cell.length_a   1.000
_cell.length_b   1.000
_cell.length_c   1.000
_cell.angle_alpha   90.00
_cell.angle_beta   90.00
_cell.angle_gamma   90.00
#
_symmetry.space_group_name_H-M   'P 1'
#
loop_
_entity.id
_entity.type
_entity.pdbx_description
1 polymer ?
#
loop_
_entity_poly.entity_id
_entity_poly.type
_entity_poly.pdbx_seq_one_letter_code
_entity_poly.pdbx_strand_id
1 'polypeptide(L)' 'MPKKPVNWWLWTKVMLGGAVISVGGPWITMKLIPTEEELFKRYNPDLQKRSLENKEKREQDFDDFVSMIKQAAKSDKHIC' A
#
# COMPACT_ATOMS: atom_id res chain seq x y z
N MET A 1 -48.59 -11.76 3.61
CA MET A 1 -47.55 -12.61 2.99
C MET A 1 -46.69 -13.20 4.10
N PRO A 2 -46.62 -14.53 4.26
CA PRO A 2 -45.82 -15.15 5.31
C PRO A 2 -44.32 -14.94 5.05
N LYS A 3 -43.57 -14.48 6.06
CA LYS A 3 -42.11 -14.29 5.98
C LYS A 3 -41.44 -15.67 5.91
N LYS A 4 -40.68 -15.94 4.85
CA LYS A 4 -39.86 -17.16 4.75
C LYS A 4 -38.88 -17.20 5.95
N PRO A 5 -38.73 -18.35 6.63
CA PRO A 5 -37.77 -18.47 7.71
C PRO A 5 -36.35 -18.32 7.16
N VAL A 6 -35.55 -17.46 7.80
CA VAL A 6 -34.17 -17.22 7.39
C VAL A 6 -33.30 -18.39 7.87
N ASN A 7 -32.55 -18.99 6.95
CA ASN A 7 -31.64 -20.10 7.25
C ASN A 7 -30.36 -19.57 7.93
N TRP A 8 -30.39 -19.46 9.25
CA TRP A 8 -29.27 -18.98 10.07
C TRP A 8 -27.96 -19.76 9.87
N TRP A 9 -28.07 -21.07 9.66
CA TRP A 9 -26.90 -21.93 9.42
C TRP A 9 -26.16 -21.58 8.12
N LEU A 10 -26.89 -21.21 7.07
CA LEU A 10 -26.30 -20.75 5.82
C LEU A 10 -25.51 -19.45 6.04
N TRP A 11 -26.09 -18.49 6.76
CA TRP A 11 -25.46 -17.19 7.01
C TRP A 11 -24.19 -17.31 7.85
N THR A 12 -24.15 -18.21 8.84
CA THR A 12 -22.93 -18.49 9.60
C THR A 12 -21.80 -19.00 8.71
N LYS A 13 -22.08 -19.91 7.78
CA LYS A 13 -21.08 -20.41 6.80
C LYS A 13 -20.58 -19.31 5.87
N VAL A 14 -21.48 -18.44 5.41
CA VAL A 14 -21.14 -17.31 4.54
C VAL A 14 -20.21 -16.34 5.27
N MET A 15 -20.52 -15.99 6.52
CA MET A 15 -19.69 -15.08 7.31
C MET A 15 -18.31 -15.68 7.62
N LEU A 16 -18.26 -16.97 7.96
CA LEU A 16 -16.99 -17.67 8.20
C LEU A 16 -16.13 -17.71 6.93
N GLY A 17 -16.72 -18.07 5.78
CA GLY A 17 -16.01 -18.07 4.50
C GLY A 17 -15.53 -16.68 4.10
N GLY A 18 -16.37 -15.65 4.29
CA GLY A 18 -16.01 -14.26 4.03
C GLY A 18 -14.84 -13.77 4.89
N ALA A 19 -14.85 -14.10 6.19
CA ALA A 19 -13.77 -13.74 7.11
C ALA A 19 -12.44 -14.45 6.77
N VAL A 20 -12.50 -15.72 6.37
CA VAL A 20 -11.31 -16.47 5.95
C VAL A 20 -10.70 -15.88 4.68
N ILE A 21 -11.52 -15.45 3.72
CA ILE A 21 -11.02 -14.84 2.48
C ILE A 21 -10.45 -13.44 2.74
N SER A 22 -11.13 -12.63 3.56
CA SER A 22 -10.70 -11.25 3.83
C SER A 22 -9.40 -11.17 4.65
N VAL A 23 -9.16 -12.12 5.56
CA VAL A 23 -7.91 -12.21 6.33
C VAL A 23 -6.86 -13.05 5.61
N GLY A 24 -7.29 -14.16 4.99
CA GLY A 24 -6.41 -15.09 4.29
C GLY A 24 -5.74 -14.48 3.06
N GLY A 25 -6.44 -13.64 2.30
CA GLY A 25 -5.86 -12.94 1.15
C GLY A 25 -4.62 -12.12 1.54
N PRO A 26 -4.75 -11.10 2.40
CA PRO A 26 -3.63 -10.28 2.85
C PRO A 26 -2.51 -11.11 3.51
N TRP A 27 -2.86 -12.09 4.34
CA TRP A 27 -1.89 -12.93 5.03
C TRP A 27 -1.04 -13.78 4.06
N ILE A 28 -1.67 -14.38 3.06
CA ILE A 28 -0.98 -15.16 2.02
C ILE A 28 -0.08 -14.25 1.18
N THR A 29 -0.56 -13.06 0.81
CA THR A 29 0.25 -12.10 0.05
C THR A 29 1.48 -11.66 0.83
N MET A 30 1.35 -11.37 2.13
CA MET A 30 2.48 -10.96 2.97
C MET A 30 3.51 -12.08 3.17
N LYS A 31 3.08 -13.35 3.13
CA LYS A 31 4.01 -14.49 3.21
C LYS A 31 4.72 -14.81 1.90
N LEU A 32 4.06 -14.60 0.77
CA LEU A 32 4.61 -14.93 -0.55
C LEU A 32 5.51 -13.82 -1.08
N ILE A 33 5.19 -12.57 -0.77
CA ILE A 33 6.00 -11.43 -1.21
C ILE A 33 7.26 -11.42 -0.33
N PRO A 34 8.45 -11.66 -0.90
CA PRO A 34 9.71 -11.56 -0.16
C PRO A 34 9.84 -10.15 0.42
N THR A 35 10.32 -10.08 1.66
CA THR A 35 10.49 -8.80 2.37
C THR A 35 11.50 -7.90 1.61
N GLU A 36 11.39 -6.58 1.80
CA GLU A 36 12.23 -5.62 1.07
C GLU A 36 13.72 -5.89 1.24
N GLU A 37 14.14 -6.41 2.40
CA GLU A 37 15.54 -6.78 2.68
C GLU A 37 16.01 -7.99 1.87
N GLU A 38 15.16 -9.00 1.69
CA GLU A 38 15.47 -10.15 0.83
C GLU A 38 15.46 -9.77 -0.65
N LEU A 39 14.55 -8.85 -1.04
CA LEU A 39 14.51 -8.27 -2.37
C LEU A 39 15.79 -7.48 -2.65
N PHE A 40 16.27 -6.71 -1.67
CA PHE A 40 17.49 -5.92 -1.76
C PHE A 40 18.73 -6.80 -1.89
N LYS A 41 18.81 -7.91 -1.14
CA LYS A 41 19.90 -8.90 -1.26
C LYS A 41 19.93 -9.59 -2.63
N ARG A 42 18.78 -9.80 -3.27
CA ARG A 42 18.70 -10.31 -4.64
C ARG A 42 19.01 -9.27 -5.71
N TYR A 43 19.03 -7.98 -5.36
CA TYR A 43 19.34 -6.91 -6.28
C TYR A 43 20.84 -6.92 -6.65
N ASN A 44 21.14 -6.66 -7.92
CA ASN A 44 22.52 -6.58 -8.41
C ASN A 44 23.29 -5.46 -7.65
N PRO A 45 24.55 -5.66 -7.25
CA PRO A 45 25.28 -4.72 -6.37
C PRO A 45 25.40 -3.31 -6.96
N ASP A 46 25.44 -3.19 -8.28
CA ASP A 46 25.49 -1.88 -8.96
C ASP A 46 24.20 -1.06 -8.78
N LEU A 47 23.05 -1.75 -8.74
CA LEU A 47 21.77 -1.09 -8.53
C LEU A 47 21.58 -0.68 -7.06
N GLN A 48 22.16 -1.42 -6.12
CA GLN A 48 22.18 -1.02 -4.70
C GLN A 48 22.94 0.29 -4.51
N LYS A 49 24.11 0.44 -5.16
CA LYS A 49 24.90 1.68 -5.13
C LYS A 49 24.14 2.86 -5.71
N ARG A 50 23.53 2.69 -6.89
CA ARG A 50 22.68 3.73 -7.50
C ARG A 50 21.48 4.08 -6.62
N SER A 51 20.88 3.12 -5.94
CA SER A 51 19.78 3.39 -5.03
C SER A 51 20.24 4.25 -3.85
N LEU A 52 21.39 3.90 -3.25
CA LEU A 52 22.00 4.67 -2.16
C LEU A 52 22.38 6.10 -2.57
N GLU A 53 23.03 6.27 -3.72
CA GLU A 53 23.40 7.60 -4.24
C GLU A 53 22.18 8.45 -4.58
N ASN A 54 21.11 7.83 -5.10
CA ASN A 54 19.88 8.56 -5.45
C ASN A 54 18.96 8.82 -4.26
N LYS A 55 19.26 8.32 -3.04
CA LYS A 55 18.43 8.62 -1.86
C LYS A 55 18.48 10.10 -1.52
N GLU A 56 19.70 10.64 -1.39
CA GLU A 56 19.91 12.04 -1.04
C GLU A 56 19.30 12.99 -2.08
N LYS A 57 19.49 12.67 -3.37
CA LYS A 57 18.85 13.41 -4.46
C LYS A 57 17.32 13.37 -4.38
N ARG A 58 16.74 12.21 -4.06
CA ARG A 58 15.28 12.05 -3.97
C ARG A 58 14.69 12.79 -2.76
N GLU A 59 15.43 12.85 -1.65
CA GLU A 59 15.06 13.65 -0.48
C GLU A 59 15.07 15.15 -0.81
N GLN A 60 16.10 15.63 -1.50
CA GLN A 60 16.17 17.01 -1.98
C GLN A 60 15.03 17.35 -2.95
N ASP A 61 14.80 16.51 -3.98
CA ASP A 61 13.73 16.71 -4.95
C ASP A 61 12.34 16.73 -4.27
N PHE A 62 12.15 15.93 -3.21
CA PHE A 62 10.91 15.90 -2.44
C PHE A 62 10.71 17.15 -1.60
N ASP A 63 11.74 17.60 -0.88
CA ASP A 63 11.70 18.82 -0.09
C ASP A 63 11.45 20.06 -0.98
N ASP A 64 12.10 20.11 -2.14
CA ASP A 64 11.89 21.16 -3.14
C ASP A 64 10.44 21.16 -3.68
N PHE A 65 9.89 19.98 -3.97
CA PHE A 65 8.50 19.85 -4.40
C PHE A 65 7.52 20.32 -3.32
N VAL A 66 7.72 19.90 -2.07
CA VAL A 66 6.89 20.33 -0.94
C VAL A 66 7.02 21.83 -0.69
N SER A 67 8.22 22.39 -0.85
CA SER A 67 8.47 23.83 -0.78
C SER A 67 7.70 24.58 -1.86
N MET A 68 7.72 24.10 -3.11
CA MET A 68 6.94 24.66 -4.21
C MET A 68 5.43 24.64 -3.91
N ILE A 69 4.89 23.52 -3.39
CA ILE A 69 3.48 23.43 -2.99
C ILE A 69 3.15 24.46 -1.90
N LYS A 70 4.00 24.58 -0.88
CA LYS A 70 3.80 25.56 0.21
C LYS A 70 3.82 27.00 -0.30
N GLN A 71 4.68 27.31 -1.27
CA GLN A 71 4.74 28.63 -1.91
C GLN A 71 3.51 28.89 -2.78
N ALA A 72 3.10 27.90 -3.59
CA ALA A 72 1.91 27.97 -4.42
C ALA A 72 0.62 28.09 -3.58
N ALA A 73 0.54 27.42 -2.42
CA ALA A 73 -0.59 27.52 -1.50
C ALA A 73 -0.65 28.85 -0.74
N LYS A 74 0.51 29.49 -0.48
CA LYS A 74 0.57 30.83 0.15
C LYS A 74 0.30 31.97 -0.84
N SER A 75 0.56 31.75 -2.13
CA SER A 75 0.15 32.68 -3.18
C SER A 75 -1.32 32.42 -3.48
N ASP A 76 -2.20 33.38 -3.23
CA ASP A 76 -3.65 33.34 -3.56
C ASP A 76 -3.94 33.16 -5.08
N LYS A 77 -2.95 32.78 -5.87
CA LYS A 77 -3.07 32.45 -7.27
C LYS A 77 -3.52 30.99 -7.39
N HIS A 78 -4.82 30.79 -7.23
CA HIS A 78 -5.50 29.52 -7.47
C HIS A 78 -5.02 28.91 -8.80
N ILE A 79 -4.25 27.82 -8.73
CA ILE A 79 -3.91 27.02 -9.91
C ILE A 79 -5.11 26.10 -10.13
N CYS A 80 -6.14 26.64 -10.80
CA CYS A 80 -7.10 25.86 -11.57
C CYS A 80 -6.74 26.00 -13.04
#